data_AF-A0A2A5DAS5-F1
#
_entry.id   AF-A0A2A5DAS5-F1
#
_cell.length_a   1.000
_cell.length_b   1.000
_cell.length_c   1.000
_cell.angle_alpha   90.00
_cell.angle_beta   90.00
_cell.angle_gamma   90.00
#
_symmetry.space_group_name_H-M   'P 1'
#
loop_
_entity.id
_entity.type
_entity.pdbx_description
1 polymer ?
#
loop_
_entity_poly.entity_id
_entity_poly.type
_entity_poly.pdbx_seq_one_letter_code
_entity_poly.pdbx_strand_id
1 'polypeptide(L)' 'MPNMRYLLLLPLLALASCQSLTPAATHDADGVLLAGAACPDFTATDSTGHLVTRADLLGQRTVLWFYPKAATPG' A
#
# COMPACT_ATOMS: atom_id res chain seq x y z
N MET A 1 -38.72 31.14 -33.54
CA MET A 1 -37.89 29.99 -34.01
C MET A 1 -36.79 30.55 -34.92
N PRO A 2 -35.56 30.00 -35.00
CA PRO A 2 -34.91 28.90 -34.26
C PRO A 2 -33.54 29.33 -33.63
N ASN A 3 -33.16 28.93 -32.42
CA ASN A 3 -32.60 27.63 -32.02
C ASN A 3 -31.51 27.09 -32.97
N MET A 4 -30.25 27.50 -32.74
CA MET A 4 -29.08 26.88 -33.39
C MET A 4 -28.32 26.02 -32.37
N ARG A 5 -28.58 24.72 -32.50
CA ARG A 5 -27.90 23.61 -31.84
C ARG A 5 -26.43 23.65 -32.23
N TYR A 6 -25.54 23.95 -31.29
CA TYR A 6 -24.15 23.50 -31.40
C TYR A 6 -24.01 22.17 -30.64
N LEU A 7 -24.35 21.10 -31.36
CA LEU A 7 -23.89 19.76 -31.10
C LEU A 7 -22.42 19.70 -31.53
N LEU A 8 -21.48 19.83 -30.60
CA LEU A 8 -20.07 19.51 -30.83
C LEU A 8 -19.66 18.40 -29.86
N LEU A 9 -19.48 17.23 -30.48
CA LEU A 9 -19.07 15.96 -29.93
C LEU A 9 -17.56 15.92 -29.64
N LEU A 10 -17.23 15.21 -28.56
CA LEU A 10 -16.00 14.41 -28.30
C LEU A 10 -14.70 15.17 -27.91
N PRO A 11 -13.73 14.50 -27.28
CA PRO A 11 -13.81 13.42 -26.27
C PRO A 11 -12.86 13.69 -25.09
N LEU A 12 -13.09 13.11 -23.91
CA LEU A 12 -11.94 12.81 -23.04
C LEU A 12 -12.16 11.53 -22.26
N LEU A 13 -11.67 10.47 -22.89
CA LEU A 13 -11.15 9.25 -22.34
C LEU A 13 -10.43 9.51 -20.99
N ALA A 14 -11.16 9.51 -19.88
CA ALA A 14 -10.55 9.42 -18.56
C ALA A 14 -10.18 7.94 -18.32
N LEU A 15 -9.09 7.51 -18.97
CA LEU A 15 -8.30 6.40 -18.47
C LEU A 15 -7.78 6.82 -17.09
N ALA A 16 -8.58 6.56 -16.05
CA ALA A 16 -8.07 6.51 -14.69
C ALA A 16 -7.20 5.26 -14.54
N SER A 17 -6.10 5.22 -15.30
CA SER A 17 -4.96 4.36 -15.01
C SER A 17 -4.25 4.98 -13.82
N CYS A 18 -4.89 4.92 -12.64
CA CYS A 18 -4.21 5.16 -11.38
C CYS A 18 -3.32 3.94 -11.13
N GLN A 19 -2.24 3.85 -11.88
CA GLN A 19 -1.13 2.97 -11.55
C GLN A 19 -0.58 3.52 -10.25
N SER A 20 -0.96 2.86 -9.16
CA SER A 20 -0.33 3.02 -7.86
C SER A 20 1.18 2.99 -8.08
N LEU A 21 1.83 4.13 -7.88
CA LEU A 21 3.28 4.17 -7.72
C LEU A 21 3.58 3.44 -6.41
N THR A 22 3.65 2.11 -6.48
CA THR A 22 4.33 1.32 -5.47
C THR A 22 5.78 1.77 -5.57
N PRO A 23 6.35 2.48 -4.58
CA PRO A 23 7.79 2.69 -4.57
C PRO A 23 8.40 1.29 -4.56
N ALA A 24 9.16 0.96 -5.61
CA ALA A 24 9.85 -0.31 -5.72
C ALA A 24 10.65 -0.50 -4.43
N ALA A 25 10.21 -1.47 -3.62
CA ALA A 25 10.85 -1.79 -2.36
C ALA A 25 12.31 -2.08 -2.65
N THR A 26 13.18 -1.16 -2.25
CA THR A 26 14.60 -1.19 -2.56
C THR A 26 15.24 -2.19 -1.61
N HIS A 27 15.06 -3.47 -1.93
CA HIS A 27 15.83 -4.54 -1.32
C HIS A 27 17.18 -4.59 -2.02
N ASP A 28 18.24 -4.94 -1.29
CA ASP A 28 19.51 -5.30 -1.92
C ASP A 28 19.41 -6.64 -2.68
N ALA A 29 20.51 -7.09 -3.28
CA ALA A 29 20.55 -8.33 -4.06
C ALA A 29 20.16 -9.58 -3.24
N ASP A 30 20.20 -9.49 -1.91
CA ASP A 30 19.94 -10.58 -0.97
C ASP A 30 18.54 -10.46 -0.33
N GLY A 31 17.72 -9.49 -0.75
CA GLY A 31 16.37 -9.31 -0.23
C GLY A 31 16.32 -8.54 1.10
N VAL A 32 17.39 -7.84 1.49
CA VAL A 32 17.44 -7.03 2.71
C VAL A 32 16.92 -5.63 2.42
N LEU A 33 16.00 -5.14 3.26
CA LEU A 33 15.49 -3.78 3.20
C LEU A 33 16.55 -2.77 3.65
N LEU A 34 16.83 -1.78 2.79
CA LEU A 34 17.73 -0.69 3.12
C LEU A 34 17.03 0.39 3.96
N ALA A 35 17.80 1.09 4.79
CA ALA A 35 17.27 2.21 5.57
C ALA A 35 16.74 3.32 4.64
N GLY A 36 15.55 3.84 4.96
CA GLY A 36 14.86 4.84 4.13
C GLY A 36 14.02 4.25 3.00
N ALA A 37 14.12 2.95 2.71
CA ALA A 37 13.18 2.27 1.84
C ALA A 37 11.77 2.32 2.46
N ALA A 38 10.76 2.41 1.60
CA ALA A 38 9.38 2.31 2.04
C ALA A 38 9.13 0.94 2.69
N CYS A 39 8.44 0.93 3.83
CA CYS A 39 8.02 -0.31 4.48
C CYS A 39 7.07 -1.07 3.53
N PRO A 40 7.34 -2.36 3.23
CA PRO A 40 6.44 -3.17 2.41
C PRO A 40 5.06 -3.32 3.04
N ASP A 41 4.04 -3.50 2.20
CA ASP A 41 2.71 -3.85 2.69
C ASP A 41 2.73 -5.22 3.39
N PHE A 42 2.00 -5.31 4.50
CA PHE A 42 1.79 -6.57 5.21
C PHE A 42 0.41 -6.58 5.87
N THR A 43 -0.06 -7.79 6.16
CA THR A 43 -1.22 -8.07 7.00
C THR A 43 -0.83 -9.18 7.96
N ALA A 44 -1.05 -8.97 9.25
CA ALA A 44 -0.77 -9.94 10.31
C ALA A 44 -1.97 -10.03 11.26
N THR A 45 -2.16 -11.20 11.86
CA THR A 45 -3.17 -11.40 12.90
C THR A 45 -2.54 -11.17 14.26
N ASP A 46 -3.17 -10.36 15.10
CA ASP A 46 -2.73 -10.17 16.48
C ASP A 46 -3.16 -11.31 17.43
N SER A 47 -2.81 -11.21 18.71
CA SER A 47 -3.13 -12.24 19.71
C SER A 47 -4.62 -12.42 19.98
N THR A 48 -5.47 -11.47 19.58
CA THR A 48 -6.92 -11.51 19.73
C THR A 48 -7.64 -11.97 18.47
N GLY A 49 -6.90 -12.19 17.38
CA GLY A 49 -7.48 -12.56 16.08
C GLY A 49 -7.78 -11.36 15.17
N HIS A 50 -7.45 -10.14 15.58
CA HIS A 50 -7.69 -8.96 14.75
C HIS A 50 -6.62 -8.81 13.67
N LEU A 51 -7.02 -8.36 12.49
CA LEU A 51 -6.10 -8.09 11.39
C LEU A 51 -5.47 -6.71 11.59
N VAL A 52 -4.14 -6.67 11.51
CA VAL A 52 -3.34 -5.46 11.55
C VAL A 52 -2.59 -5.35 10.23
N THR A 53 -2.70 -4.18 9.59
CA THR A 53 -2.02 -3.87 8.33
C THR A 53 -0.95 -2.80 8.51
N ARG A 54 -0.05 -2.65 7.52
CA ARG A 54 0.88 -1.51 7.48
C ARG A 54 0.15 -0.16 7.56
N ALA A 55 -1.00 -0.04 6.90
CA ALA A 55 -1.74 1.22 6.83
C ALA A 55 -2.25 1.67 8.21
N ASP A 56 -2.66 0.72 9.06
CA ASP A 56 -3.15 0.98 10.41
C ASP A 56 -2.06 1.56 11.34
N LEU A 57 -0.78 1.37 10.99
CA LEU A 57 0.39 1.76 11.80
C LEU A 57 1.07 3.05 11.30
N LEU A 58 0.55 3.66 10.23
CA LEU A 58 1.09 4.92 9.70
C LEU A 58 0.92 6.07 10.69
N GLY A 59 1.89 6.99 10.70
CA GLY A 59 1.92 8.14 11.62
C GLY A 59 2.43 7.79 13.02
N GLN A 60 2.67 6.52 13.32
CA GLN A 60 3.28 6.07 14.58
C GLN A 60 4.70 5.58 14.35
N ARG A 61 5.57 5.73 15.36
CA ARG A 61 6.89 5.10 15.36
C ARG A 61 6.73 3.64 15.77
N THR A 62 6.89 2.75 14.81
CA THR A 62 6.60 1.33 14.97
C THR A 62 7.83 0.49 14.65
N VAL A 63 8.05 -0.58 15.43
CA VAL A 63 9.10 -1.58 15.18
C VAL A 63 8.43 -2.90 14.80
N LEU A 64 8.69 -3.40 13.59
CA LEU A 64 8.27 -4.74 13.17
C LEU A 64 9.40 -5.73 13.46
N TRP A 65 9.16 -6.66 14.38
CA TRP A 65 10.16 -7.61 14.85
C TRP A 65 9.76 -9.04 14.48
N PHE A 66 10.56 -9.70 13.63
CA PHE A 66 10.39 -11.13 13.33
C PHE A 66 11.15 -11.96 14.36
N TYR A 67 10.43 -12.72 15.18
CA TYR A 67 11.02 -13.62 16.16
C TYR A 67 10.63 -15.08 15.87
N PRO A 68 11.54 -16.06 16.09
CA PRO A 68 11.19 -17.47 16.01
C PRO A 68 10.07 -17.82 16.98
N LYS A 69 9.24 -18.82 16.65
CA LYS A 69 8.16 -19.27 17.51
C LYS A 69 8.64 -19.44 18.95
N ALA A 70 8.04 -18.68 19.86
CA ALA A 70 8.33 -18.79 21.28
C ALA A 70 7.83 -20.16 21.77
N ALA A 71 8.75 -21.09 22.00
CA ALA A 71 8.47 -22.34 22.70
C ALA A 71 8.50 -22.09 24.23
N THR A 72 7.71 -21.14 24.71
CA THR A 72 7.57 -20.87 26.15
C THR A 72 6.48 -21.78 26.71
N PRO A 73 6.79 -22.70 27.66
CA PRO A 73 5.76 -23.39 28.42
C PRO A 73 5.08 -22.38 29.33
N GLY A 74 3.76 -22.25 29.18
CA GLY A 74 2.86 -21.44 30.00
C GLY A 74 1.46 -22.01 29.87
#